data_AF-A0A1C5MII1-F1
#
_entry.id   AF-A0A1C5MII1-F1
#
_cell.length_a   1.000
_cell.length_b   1.000
_cell.length_c   1.000
_cell.angle_alpha   90.00
_cell.angle_beta   90.00
_cell.angle_gamma   90.00
#
_symmetry.space_group_name_H-M   'P 1'
#
loop_
_entity.id
_entity.type
_entity.pdbx_description
1 polymer ?
#
loop_
_entity_poly.entity_id
_entity_poly.type
_entity_poly.pdbx_seq_one_letter_code
_entity_poly.pdbx_strand_id
1 'polypeptide(L)'
;MRGGESVARIIMCGSFKGGVGKTDSSWNLAYSLAEMGKRVLAVDFDSQANLTTCFGIEDPAAVPVTIGHLMMNRLEDEEMRICQSLFRAEIAWTLFHHP
;
A
#
# COMPACT_ATOMS: atom_id res chain seq x y z
N MET A 1 -6.53 18.68 25.76
CA MET A 1 -5.19 18.62 25.13
C MET A 1 -5.40 18.61 23.62
N ARG A 2 -4.83 19.58 22.89
CA ARG A 2 -5.07 19.77 21.45
C ARG A 2 -4.48 18.59 20.68
N GLY A 3 -5.31 17.88 19.91
CA GLY A 3 -4.88 16.84 18.98
C GLY A 3 -4.02 17.47 17.88
N GLY A 4 -2.72 17.16 17.89
CA GLY A 4 -1.84 17.48 16.77
C GLY A 4 -2.15 16.52 15.62
N GLU A 5 -2.28 17.04 14.41
CA GLU A 5 -2.34 16.23 13.20
C GLU A 5 -1.10 15.33 13.16
N SER A 6 -1.31 14.00 13.24
CA SER A 6 -0.21 13.06 13.07
C SER A 6 0.15 12.99 11.59
N VAL A 7 1.24 13.63 11.18
CA VAL A 7 1.76 13.51 9.82
C VAL A 7 2.28 12.08 9.61
N ALA A 8 1.83 11.42 8.55
CA ALA A 8 2.33 10.10 8.18
C ALA A 8 3.80 10.20 7.71
N ARG A 9 4.66 9.28 8.17
CA ARG A 9 6.01 9.15 7.63
C ARG A 9 5.96 8.35 6.33
N ILE A 10 6.45 8.95 5.24
CA ILE A 10 6.55 8.30 3.92
C ILE A 10 7.94 7.66 3.80
N ILE A 11 7.98 6.38 3.43
CA ILE A 11 9.21 5.62 3.17
C ILE A 11 9.09 5.04 1.76
N MET A 12 10.10 5.27 0.91
CA MET A 12 10.12 4.78 -0.47
C MET A 12 11.24 3.74 -0.63
N CYS A 13 10.89 2.54 -1.11
CA CYS A 13 11.84 1.50 -1.50
C CYS A 13 12.01 1.50 -3.02
N GLY A 14 12.87 2.38 -3.55
CA GLY A 14 13.07 2.57 -4.98
C GLY A 14 14.45 2.14 -5.48
N SER A 15 14.52 1.62 -6.71
CA SER A 15 15.76 1.32 -7.43
C SER A 15 15.46 1.04 -8.91
N PHE A 16 16.31 1.56 -9.80
CA PHE A 16 16.24 1.36 -11.24
C PHE A 16 16.61 -0.06 -11.69
N LYS A 17 17.24 -0.87 -10.83
CA LYS A 17 17.61 -2.25 -11.16
C LYS A 17 16.52 -3.23 -10.70
N GLY A 18 16.17 -4.19 -11.56
CA GLY A 18 15.32 -5.32 -11.21
C GLY A 18 16.01 -6.31 -10.25
N GLY A 19 15.23 -7.04 -9.44
CA GLY A 19 15.76 -8.12 -8.60
C GLY A 19 16.66 -7.70 -7.43
N VAL A 20 16.56 -6.45 -6.96
CA VAL A 20 17.36 -5.93 -5.82
C VAL A 20 16.62 -5.97 -4.48
N GLY A 21 15.49 -6.70 -4.40
CA GLY A 21 14.74 -6.87 -3.15
C GLY A 21 13.85 -5.68 -2.76
N LYS A 22 13.39 -4.85 -3.71
CA LYS A 22 12.49 -3.71 -3.42
C LYS A 22 11.18 -4.17 -2.79
N THR A 23 10.48 -5.08 -3.47
CA THR A 23 9.20 -5.63 -3.03
C THR A 23 9.35 -6.37 -1.69
N ASP A 24 10.36 -7.24 -1.58
CA ASP A 24 10.63 -7.97 -0.33
C ASP A 24 10.89 -7.03 0.83
N SER A 25 11.68 -5.98 0.61
CA SER A 25 11.97 -4.97 1.64
C SER A 25 10.73 -4.17 2.02
N SER A 26 9.91 -3.75 1.05
CA SER A 26 8.65 -3.06 1.30
C SER A 26 7.67 -3.91 2.10
N TRP A 27 7.51 -5.18 1.72
CA TRP A 27 6.62 -6.11 2.39
C TRP A 27 7.07 -6.40 3.83
N ASN A 28 8.34 -6.76 4.03
CA ASN A 28 8.88 -7.04 5.37
C ASN A 28 8.89 -5.81 6.28
N LEU A 29 9.16 -4.61 5.73
CA LEU A 29 9.09 -3.37 6.48
C LEU A 29 7.65 -3.06 6.90
N ALA A 30 6.68 -3.20 5.99
CA ALA A 30 5.28 -2.99 6.30
C ALA A 30 4.78 -3.97 7.36
N TYR A 31 5.12 -5.25 7.22
CA TYR A 31 4.83 -6.31 8.20
C TYR A 31 5.41 -5.98 9.57
N SER A 32 6.72 -5.70 9.64
CA SER A 32 7.40 -5.43 10.92
C SER A 32 6.84 -4.19 11.62
N LEU A 33 6.49 -3.14 10.87
CA LEU A 33 5.87 -1.94 11.44
C LEU A 33 4.46 -2.22 11.95
N ALA A 34 3.68 -3.05 11.26
CA ALA A 34 2.34 -3.47 11.69
C ALA A 34 2.42 -4.29 12.99
N GLU A 35 3.34 -5.27 13.07
CA GLU A 35 3.60 -6.07 14.27
C GLU A 35 4.01 -5.21 15.48
N MET A 36 4.66 -4.06 15.25
CA MET A 36 4.98 -3.08 16.29
C MET A 36 3.78 -2.17 16.67
N GLY A 37 2.56 -2.50 16.24
CA GLY A 37 1.34 -1.75 16.51
C GLY A 37 1.24 -0.42 15.75
N LYS A 38 1.99 -0.23 14.65
CA LYS A 38 1.87 0.98 13.83
C LYS A 38 0.74 0.83 12.81
N ARG A 39 0.07 1.94 12.51
CA ARG A 39 -0.81 2.03 11.34
C ARG A 39 0.05 2.17 10.10
N VAL A 40 -0.03 1.21 9.18
CA VAL A 40 0.79 1.15 7.98
C VAL A 40 -0.09 1.12 6.75
N LEU A 41 0.29 1.90 5.73
CA LEU A 41 -0.27 1.82 4.38
C LEU A 41 0.87 1.41 3.44
N ALA A 42 0.77 0.21 2.86
CA ALA A 42 1.65 -0.21 1.78
C ALA A 42 1.05 0.28 0.45
N VAL A 43 1.89 0.85 -0.42
CA VAL A 43 1.47 1.34 -1.74
C VAL A 43 2.36 0.71 -2.80
N ASP A 44 1.73 0.04 -3.77
CA ASP A 44 2.42 -0.60 -4.89
C ASP A 44 2.43 0.34 -6.10
N PHE A 45 3.62 0.78 -6.49
CA PHE A 45 3.87 1.64 -7.65
C PHE A 45 4.57 0.88 -8.79
N ASP A 46 4.54 -0.45 -8.78
CA ASP A 46 5.11 -1.30 -9.82
C ASP A 46 3.98 -1.86 -10.69
N SER A 47 4.07 -1.73 -12.02
CA SER A 47 3.06 -2.26 -12.93
C SER A 47 2.97 -3.80 -12.91
N GLN A 48 3.98 -4.48 -12.36
CA GLN A 48 3.96 -5.93 -12.14
C GLN A 48 3.14 -6.36 -10.92
N ALA A 49 2.73 -5.42 -10.06
CA ALA A 49 1.88 -5.67 -8.89
C ALA A 49 2.43 -6.71 -7.90
N ASN A 50 3.76 -6.91 -7.84
CA ASN A 50 4.35 -7.96 -7.01
C ASN A 50 4.08 -7.74 -5.50
N LEU A 51 4.04 -6.49 -5.03
CA LEU A 51 3.73 -6.21 -3.63
C LEU A 51 2.26 -6.53 -3.34
N THR A 52 1.37 -6.18 -4.27
CA THR A 52 -0.06 -6.51 -4.22
C THR A 52 -0.28 -8.02 -4.08
N THR A 53 0.46 -8.83 -4.85
CA THR A 53 0.42 -10.31 -4.74
C THR A 53 0.96 -10.81 -3.39
N CYS A 54 2.02 -10.21 -2.83
CA CYS A 54 2.50 -10.56 -1.48
C CYS A 54 1.44 -10.34 -0.38
N PHE A 55 0.45 -9.48 -0.65
CA PHE A 55 -0.71 -9.24 0.21
C PHE A 55 -1.91 -10.13 -0.14
N GLY A 56 -1.74 -11.18 -0.94
CA GLY A 56 -2.79 -12.19 -1.21
C GLY A 56 -3.80 -11.78 -2.29
N ILE A 57 -3.57 -10.70 -3.02
CA ILE A 57 -4.38 -10.31 -4.18
C ILE A 57 -3.73 -10.94 -5.42
N GLU A 58 -4.17 -12.14 -5.78
CA GLU A 58 -3.59 -12.93 -6.89
C GLU A 58 -3.98 -12.42 -8.28
N ASP A 59 -5.14 -11.77 -8.39
CA ASP A 59 -5.62 -11.12 -9.61
C ASP A 59 -5.67 -9.59 -9.43
N PRO A 60 -4.57 -8.87 -9.75
CA PRO A 60 -4.55 -7.41 -9.71
C PRO A 60 -5.58 -6.75 -10.63
N ALA A 61 -6.04 -7.44 -11.69
CA ALA A 61 -7.05 -6.89 -12.59
C ALA A 61 -8.45 -6.86 -11.97
N ALA A 62 -8.69 -7.68 -10.94
CA ALA A 62 -9.91 -7.63 -10.14
C ALA A 62 -9.96 -6.44 -9.16
N VAL A 63 -8.85 -5.71 -8.97
CA VAL A 63 -8.80 -4.52 -8.12
C VAL A 63 -9.48 -3.35 -8.83
N PRO A 64 -10.62 -2.84 -8.31
CA PRO A 64 -11.45 -1.86 -9.04
C PRO A 64 -10.78 -0.49 -9.18
N VAL A 65 -9.87 -0.14 -8.27
CA VAL A 65 -9.12 1.11 -8.29
C VAL A 65 -7.68 0.81 -7.92
N THR A 66 -6.79 1.02 -8.88
CA THR A 66 -5.34 0.85 -8.72
C THR A 66 -4.64 2.19 -8.68
N ILE A 67 -3.34 2.21 -8.36
CA ILE A 67 -2.55 3.45 -8.40
C ILE A 67 -2.56 4.09 -9.80
N GLY A 68 -2.64 3.28 -10.86
CA GLY A 68 -2.72 3.75 -12.24
C GLY A 68 -3.97 4.61 -12.49
N HIS A 69 -5.12 4.20 -11.95
CA HIS A 69 -6.35 4.98 -12.02
C HIS A 69 -6.19 6.34 -11.31
N LEU A 70 -5.60 6.33 -10.11
CA LEU A 70 -5.35 7.57 -9.36
C LEU A 70 -4.36 8.51 -10.06
N MET A 71 -3.34 7.95 -10.73
CA MET A 71 -2.41 8.73 -11.54
C MET A 71 -3.10 9.36 -12.74
N MET A 72 -3.92 8.61 -13.48
CA MET A 72 -4.64 9.14 -14.64
C MET A 72 -5.57 10.27 -14.24
N ASN A 73 -6.38 10.09 -13.20
CA ASN A 73 -7.24 11.16 -12.69
C ASN A 73 -6.45 12.41 -12.28
N ARG A 74 -5.25 12.24 -11.69
CA ARG A 74 -4.38 13.36 -11.35
C ARG A 74 -3.83 14.07 -12.58
N LEU A 75 -3.59 13.36 -13.68
CA LEU A 75 -3.16 13.96 -14.95
C LEU A 75 -4.30 14.70 -15.66
N GLU A 76 -5.54 14.27 -15.44
CA GLU A 76 -6.75 14.85 -16.01
C GLU A 76 -7.37 15.95 -15.13
N ASP A 77 -6.72 16.31 -14.01
CA ASP A 77 -7.22 17.25 -12.99
C ASP A 77 -8.62 16.89 -12.44
N GLU A 78 -9.00 15.60 -12.50
CA GLU A 78 -10.28 15.10 -12.00
C GLU A 78 -10.17 14.69 -10.52
N GLU A 79 -11.06 15.20 -9.67
CA GLU A 79 -11.16 14.76 -8.27
C GLU A 79 -11.80 13.38 -8.17
N MET A 80 -10.98 12.35 -7.94
CA MET A 80 -11.49 11.05 -7.53
C MET A 80 -11.62 10.99 -6.00
N ARG A 81 -12.85 10.80 -5.51
CA ARG A 81 -13.11 10.58 -4.09
C ARG A 81 -12.68 9.16 -3.74
N ILE A 82 -11.48 8.99 -3.18
CA ILE A 82 -10.99 7.67 -2.74
C ILE A 82 -11.98 7.15 -1.69
N CYS A 83 -12.80 6.17 -2.08
CA CYS A 83 -13.72 5.50 -1.16
C CYS A 83 -12.92 4.89 -0.01
N GLN A 84 -13.35 5.13 1.23
CA GLN A 84 -12.72 4.65 2.46
C GLN A 84 -12.50 3.12 2.50
N SER A 85 -13.15 2.35 1.62
CA SER A 85 -12.92 0.90 1.52
C SER A 85 -11.50 0.55 1.08
N LEU A 86 -10.81 1.39 0.28
CA LEU A 86 -9.40 1.19 -0.11
C LEU A 86 -8.43 1.36 1.06
N PHE A 87 -8.82 2.11 2.10
CA PHE A 87 -8.05 2.28 3.34
C PHE A 87 -8.32 1.19 4.37
N ARG A 88 -9.36 0.37 4.19
CA ARG A 88 -9.52 -0.91 4.89
C ARG A 88 -8.78 -2.00 4.10
N ALA A 89 -7.49 -1.81 3.89
CA ALA A 89 -6.62 -2.96 3.78
C ALA A 89 -6.58 -3.64 5.17
N GLU A 90 -7.65 -4.34 5.54
CA GLU A 90 -7.66 -5.38 6.58
C GLU A 90 -6.86 -6.61 6.11
N ILE A 91 -5.76 -6.37 5.39
CA ILE A 91 -4.87 -7.39 4.87
C ILE A 91 -3.60 -7.46 5.74
N ALA A 92 -3.40 -6.49 6.65
CA ALA A 92 -2.47 -6.65 7.77
C ALA A 92 -3.14 -7.18 9.05
N TRP A 93 -4.43 -6.88 9.29
CA TRP A 93 -5.08 -7.24 10.56
C TRP A 93 -5.61 -8.68 10.57
N THR A 94 -6.13 -9.17 9.44
CA THR A 94 -6.77 -10.50 9.34
C THR A 94 -5.79 -11.63 8.99
N LEU A 95 -4.67 -11.33 8.33
CA LEU A 95 -3.66 -12.33 7.95
C LEU A 95 -2.58 -12.57 9.02
N PHE A 96 -2.34 -11.59 9.91
CA PHE A 96 -1.25 -11.66 10.89
C PHE A 96 -1.73 -11.86 12.33
N HIS A 97 -3.04 -11.94 12.56
CA HIS A 97 -3.62 -12.42 13.82
C HIS A 97 -4.49 -13.64 13.51
N HIS A 98 -3.90 -14.83 13.59
CA HIS A 98 -4.68 -16.05 13.87
C HIS A 98 -5.30 -15.95 15.27
N PRO A 99 -6.44 -16.61 15.54
CA PRO A 99 -7.18 -16.52 16.81
C PRO A 99 -6.34 -16.75 18.07
#